data_AF-A0A2N7VWW0-F1
#
_entry.id   AF-A0A2N7VWW0-F1
#
_cell.length_a   1.000
_cell.length_b   1.000
_cell.length_c   1.000
_cell.angle_alpha   90.00
_cell.angle_beta   90.00
_cell.angle_gamma   90.00
#
_symmetry.space_group_name_H-M   'P 1'
#
loop_
_entity.id
_entity.type
_entity.pdbx_description
1 polymer ?
#
loop_
_entity_poly.entity_id
_entity_poly.type
_entity_poly.pdbx_seq_one_letter_code
_entity_poly.pdbx_strand_id
1 'polypeptide(L)'
;MIKRATWAPGTHPITHTLSGEACDGAIRWLLRLRSGRASRRQQAAFMRWHAQNTEHAQALEEAVWIWRMLGSRSVLDTIVSEGASRKTEDKAR
;
A
#
# COMPACT_ATOMS: atom_id res chain seq x y z
N MET A 1 24.76 5.06 11.56
CA MET A 1 23.78 6.16 11.72
C MET A 1 22.60 5.88 10.80
N ILE A 2 21.44 5.47 11.36
CA ILE A 2 20.22 5.28 10.58
C ILE A 2 19.45 6.60 10.64
N LYS A 3 19.37 7.32 9.52
CA LYS A 3 18.57 8.55 9.44
C LYS A 3 17.10 8.14 9.55
N ARG A 4 16.47 8.48 10.68
CA ARG A 4 15.02 8.41 10.85
C ARG A 4 14.44 9.41 9.84
N ALA A 5 13.73 8.91 8.82
CA ALA A 5 12.96 9.76 7.94
C ALA A 5 11.89 10.45 8.80
N THR A 6 12.11 11.73 9.09
CA THR A 6 11.10 12.63 9.64
C THR A 6 10.11 12.92 8.52
N TRP A 7 9.02 12.16 8.48
CA TRP A 7 7.92 12.44 7.57
C TRP A 7 7.13 13.64 8.11
N ALA A 8 7.09 14.73 7.33
CA ALA A 8 6.24 15.88 7.60
C ALA A 8 4.77 15.54 7.25
N PRO A 9 3.79 15.94 8.09
CA PRO A 9 2.38 15.81 7.75
C PRO A 9 2.06 16.75 6.59
N GLY A 10 1.76 16.21 5.42
CA GLY A 10 1.40 16.97 4.22
C GLY A 10 2.04 16.47 2.91
N THR A 11 2.98 15.54 2.96
CA THR A 11 3.56 14.91 1.75
C THR A 11 3.31 13.41 1.77
N HIS A 12 2.04 13.01 1.61
CA HIS A 12 1.75 11.71 1.06
C HIS A 12 1.83 11.86 -0.46
N PRO A 13 2.82 11.25 -1.14
CA PRO A 13 2.93 11.35 -2.58
C PRO A 13 1.85 10.47 -3.21
N ILE A 14 0.63 10.98 -3.33
CA ILE A 14 -0.38 10.40 -4.24
C ILE A 14 0.07 10.61 -5.71
N THR A 15 1.22 11.26 -5.95
CA THR A 15 1.80 11.59 -7.25
C THR A 15 3.32 11.34 -7.30
N HIS A 16 3.76 10.11 -7.07
CA HIS A 16 4.90 9.60 -7.83
C HIS A 16 4.34 8.56 -8.79
N THR A 17 4.54 8.74 -10.10
CA THR A 17 4.21 7.77 -11.15
C THR A 17 5.10 6.54 -11.00
N LEU A 18 4.90 5.77 -9.93
CA LEU A 18 5.39 4.40 -9.84
C LEU A 18 4.76 3.64 -11.00
N SER A 19 5.58 2.89 -11.74
CA SER A 19 5.06 2.01 -12.79
C SER A 19 3.98 1.10 -12.19
N GLY A 20 2.89 0.90 -12.93
CA GLY A 20 1.84 -0.05 -12.54
C GLY A 20 2.40 -1.43 -12.24
N GLU A 21 3.48 -1.83 -12.92
CA GLU A 21 4.18 -3.09 -12.69
C GLU A 21 4.85 -3.18 -11.31
N ALA A 22 5.43 -2.07 -10.83
CA ALA A 22 6.05 -2.01 -9.51
C ALA A 22 5.00 -2.11 -8.40
N CYS A 23 3.87 -1.42 -8.58
CA CYS A 23 2.71 -1.47 -7.67
C CYS A 23 2.09 -2.88 -7.62
N ASP A 24 1.85 -3.49 -8.78
CA ASP A 24 1.31 -4.85 -8.87
C ASP A 24 2.27 -5.88 -8.24
N GLY A 25 3.57 -5.71 -8.48
CA GLY A 25 4.62 -6.50 -7.83
C GLY A 25 4.59 -6.36 -6.31
N ALA A 26 4.48 -5.14 -5.80
CA ALA A 26 4.42 -4.83 -4.38
C ALA A 26 3.20 -5.47 -3.70
N ILE A 27 2.01 -5.32 -4.27
CA ILE A 27 0.77 -5.92 -3.75
C ILE A 27 0.89 -7.45 -3.74
N ARG A 28 1.39 -8.04 -4.84
CA ARG A 28 1.57 -9.49 -4.94
C ARG A 28 2.52 -10.03 -3.89
N TRP A 29 3.64 -9.34 -3.64
CA TRP A 29 4.58 -9.72 -2.59
C TRP A 29 4.00 -9.52 -1.20
N LEU A 30 3.30 -8.41 -0.95
CA LEU A 30 2.65 -8.12 0.32
C LEU A 30 1.64 -9.21 0.69
N LEU A 31 0.74 -9.57 -0.22
CA LEU A 31 -0.23 -10.64 -0.03
C LEU A 31 0.45 -11.99 0.20
N ARG A 32 1.47 -12.31 -0.60
CA ARG A 32 2.20 -13.58 -0.48
C ARG A 32 2.93 -13.70 0.87
N LEU A 33 3.64 -12.67 1.31
CA LEU A 33 4.33 -12.67 2.59
C LEU A 33 3.34 -12.71 3.76
N ARG A 34 2.23 -11.99 3.65
CA ARG A 34 1.20 -11.95 4.70
C ARG A 34 0.38 -13.23 4.82
N SER A 35 0.27 -14.01 3.74
CA SER A 35 -0.41 -15.32 3.78
C SER A 35 0.22 -16.33 4.76
N GLY A 36 1.43 -16.04 5.29
CA GLY A 36 2.16 -16.94 6.18
C GLY A 36 2.73 -18.17 5.48
N ARG A 37 2.48 -18.34 4.17
CA ARG A 37 2.92 -19.50 3.36
C ARG A 37 4.17 -19.22 2.55
N ALA A 38 4.84 -18.10 2.77
CA ALA A 38 6.04 -17.74 2.04
C ALA A 38 7.24 -18.61 2.48
N SER A 39 7.73 -19.47 1.60
CA SER A 39 8.94 -20.26 1.82
C SER A 39 10.19 -19.37 1.86
N ARG A 40 11.30 -19.90 2.42
CA ARG A 40 12.61 -19.22 2.41
C ARG A 40 13.06 -18.82 1.01
N ARG A 41 12.78 -19.66 0.00
CA ARG A 41 13.06 -19.36 -1.42
C ARG A 41 12.27 -18.14 -1.92
N GLN A 42 11.02 -18.00 -1.49
CA GLN A 42 10.17 -16.86 -1.83
C GLN A 42 10.60 -15.59 -1.09
N GLN A 43 11.07 -15.69 0.16
CA GLN A 43 11.66 -14.55 0.86
C GLN A 43 12.95 -14.06 0.17
N ALA A 44 13.82 -14.97 -0.26
CA ALA A 44 15.01 -14.60 -1.02
C ALA A 44 14.67 -13.97 -2.38
N ALA A 45 13.64 -14.48 -3.07
CA ALA A 45 13.14 -13.88 -4.31
C ALA A 45 12.54 -12.48 -4.09
N PHE A 46 11.83 -12.28 -2.98
CA PHE A 46 11.34 -10.98 -2.56
C PHE A 46 12.49 -10.00 -2.30
N MET A 47 13.52 -10.40 -1.54
CA MET A 47 14.68 -9.53 -1.27
C MET A 47 15.40 -9.12 -2.57
N ARG A 48 15.53 -10.05 -3.52
CA ARG A 48 16.10 -9.74 -4.85
C ARG A 48 15.22 -8.77 -5.63
N TRP A 49 13.89 -8.96 -5.61
CA TRP A 49 12.97 -8.05 -6.28
C TRP A 49 13.00 -6.65 -5.66
N HIS A 50 12.96 -6.56 -4.33
CA HIS A 50 12.99 -5.31 -3.57
C HIS A 50 14.31 -4.54 -3.77
N ALA A 51 15.43 -5.23 -3.95
CA ALA A 51 16.74 -4.62 -4.17
C ALA A 51 17.04 -4.26 -5.64
N GLN A 52 16.18 -4.62 -6.60
CA GLN A 52 16.44 -4.36 -8.03
C GLN A 52 16.38 -2.88 -8.40
N ASN A 53 15.41 -2.14 -7.85
CA ASN A 53 15.24 -0.72 -8.11
C ASN A 53 14.58 -0.03 -6.91
N THR A 54 14.93 1.23 -6.69
CA THR A 54 14.27 2.16 -5.77
C THR A 54 12.75 2.24 -5.95
N GLU A 55 12.23 2.13 -7.18
CA GLU A 55 10.78 2.09 -7.44
C GLU A 55 10.08 0.89 -6.79
N HIS A 56 10.71 -0.29 -6.77
CA HIS A 56 10.14 -1.47 -6.10
C HIS A 56 10.08 -1.28 -4.59
N ALA A 57 11.10 -0.64 -4.01
CA ALA A 57 11.12 -0.32 -2.58
C ALA A 57 10.03 0.70 -2.22
N GLN A 58 9.91 1.77 -3.02
CA GLN A 58 8.86 2.79 -2.85
C GLN A 58 7.46 2.19 -3.02
N ALA A 59 7.24 1.36 -4.04
CA ALA A 59 5.95 0.70 -4.26
C ALA A 59 5.56 -0.23 -3.10
N LEU A 60 6.52 -0.90 -2.47
CA LEU A 60 6.27 -1.70 -1.29
C LEU A 60 5.92 -0.83 -0.07
N GLU A 61 6.63 0.27 0.14
CA GLU A 61 6.33 1.21 1.22
C GLU A 61 4.92 1.80 1.10
N GLU A 62 4.54 2.24 -0.12
CA GLU A 62 3.19 2.72 -0.42
C GLU A 62 2.13 1.63 -0.18
N ALA A 63 2.35 0.42 -0.69
CA ALA A 63 1.43 -0.69 -0.47
C ALA A 63 1.25 -1.02 1.02
N VAL A 64 2.32 -0.97 1.82
CA VAL A 64 2.27 -1.17 3.28
C VAL A 64 1.54 -0.01 3.97
N TRP A 65 1.76 1.24 3.54
CA TRP A 65 1.08 2.40 4.10
C TRP A 65 -0.43 2.33 3.83
N ILE A 66 -0.84 2.08 2.59
CA ILE A 66 -2.25 1.88 2.22
C ILE A 66 -2.85 0.73 3.03
N TRP A 67 -2.15 -0.39 3.17
CA TRP A 67 -2.65 -1.51 3.97
C TRP A 67 -2.85 -1.15 5.44
N ARG A 68 -1.95 -0.37 6.05
CA ARG A 68 -2.10 0.12 7.42
C ARG A 68 -3.27 1.08 7.55
N MET A 69 -3.47 1.95 6.55
CA MET A 69 -4.63 2.84 6.48
C MET A 69 -5.93 2.03 6.39
N LEU A 70 -6.00 1.02 5.52
CA LEU A 70 -7.16 0.14 5.41
C LEU A 70 -7.38 -0.73 6.66
N GLY A 71 -6.32 -1.07 7.39
CA GLY A 71 -6.43 -1.73 8.69
C GLY A 71 -6.94 -0.81 9.81
N SER A 72 -6.96 0.51 9.58
CA SER A 72 -7.52 1.46 10.53
C SER A 72 -9.05 1.41 10.46
N ARG A 73 -9.67 0.98 11.56
CA ARG A 73 -11.14 0.96 11.73
C ARG A 73 -11.77 2.30 11.36
N SER A 74 -11.09 3.41 11.67
CA SER A 74 -11.56 4.77 11.36
C SER A 74 -11.62 5.04 9.86
N VAL A 75 -10.62 4.60 9.09
CA VAL A 75 -10.58 4.83 7.63
C VAL A 75 -11.62 3.95 6.94
N LEU A 76 -11.79 2.71 7.38
CA LEU A 76 -12.86 1.84 6.88
C LEU A 76 -14.24 2.42 7.14
N ASP A 77 -14.46 2.97 8.35
CA ASP A 77 -15.72 3.60 8.71
C ASP A 77 -16.01 4.85 7.86
N THR A 78 -14.98 5.67 7.58
CA THR A 78 -15.10 6.81 6.67
C THR A 78 -15.46 6.38 5.25
N ILE A 79 -14.79 5.38 4.67
CA ILE A 79 -15.05 4.91 3.30
C ILE A 79 -16.47 4.29 3.20
N VAL A 80 -16.87 3.49 4.18
CA VAL A 80 -18.20 2.86 4.21
C VAL A 80 -19.30 3.91 4.39
N SER A 81 -19.07 4.90 5.25
CA SER A 81 -20.01 6.01 5.47
C SER A 81 -20.15 6.91 4.25
N GLU A 82 -19.06 7.20 3.55
CA GLU A 82 -19.08 8.01 2.32
C GLU A 82 -19.75 7.26 1.15
N GLY A 83 -19.56 5.94 1.07
CA GLY A 83 -20.27 5.07 0.13
C GLY A 83 -21.78 4.99 0.42
N ALA A 84 -22.18 5.04 1.70
CA ALA A 84 -23.58 5.08 2.09
C ALA A 84 -24.25 6.43 1.76
N SER A 85 -23.54 7.54 1.97
CA SER A 85 -24.03 8.89 1.66
C SER A 85 -24.24 9.13 0.16
N ARG A 86 -23.37 8.55 -0.70
CA ARG A 86 -23.55 8.64 -2.16
C ARG A 86 -24.76 7.86 -2.68
N LYS A 87 -25.18 6.78 -2.01
CA LYS A 87 -26.38 6.01 -2.40
C LYS A 87 -27.69 6.71 -2.07
N THR A 88 -27.72 7.63 -1.11
CA THR A 88 -28.93 8.38 -0.75
C THR A 88 -29.20 9.55 -1.68
N GLU A 89 -28.18 10.06 -2.38
CA GLU A 89 -28.31 11.21 -3.29
C GLU A 89 -28.71 10.80 -4.72
N ASP A 90 -28.31 9.59 -5.17
CA ASP A 90 -28.69 9.05 -6.48
C ASP A 90 -30.16 8.57 -6.55
N LYS A 91 -30.80 8.34 -5.40
CA LYS A 91 -32.21 7.91 -5.31
C LYS A 91 -33.21 9.06 -5.21
N ALA A 92 -32.73 10.31 -5.11
CA ALA A 92 -33.54 11.52 -4.98
C ALA A 92 -33.58 12.37 -6.26
N ARG A 93 -32.98 11.89 -7.36
CA ARG A 93 -32.98 12.51 -8.68
C ARG A 93 -33.82 11.71 -9.67
#